data_AF-A0A183BD44-F1
#
_entry.id   AF-A0A183BD44-F1
#
_cell.length_a   1.000
_cell.length_b   1.000
_cell.length_c   1.000
_cell.angle_alpha   90.00
_cell.angle_beta   90.00
_cell.angle_gamma   90.00
#
_symmetry.space_group_name_H-M   'P 1'
#
loop_
_entity.id
_entity.type
_entity.pdbx_description
1 polymer ?
#
loop_
_entity_poly.entity_id
_entity_poly.type
_entity_poly.pdbx_seq_one_letter_code
_entity_poly.pdbx_strand_id
1 'polypeptide(L)'
;MMLIQLFVPRPSSHSDADWARFFPKRNDQYDTNNRLADRIWNVRQWRDQLSLQLGRLKERLADLKDAKRVTEDYMVKITDAQQVNTESLTFVDRRKQTEYISDPVETELKEEQTLLKEIQQTLQTQIREAFEKLNQMEEAVGQFCIDIEDKDEAMRIDVDQYNLNERSAYVTYKPFVNRKPNPQVDLQTWEDLSRSRLDRAREEIARGNEVIHRLHLGLHQAVNRMGAKAERVEDAIRVRLHDTERAIGELEFQHRAVSVLDFHEFLSSTEIYGGKDKFGYRKYFFPISGI
;
A
#
# COMPACT_ATOMS: atom_id res chain seq x y z
N MET A 1 -32.53 20.03 21.40
CA MET A 1 -33.55 20.03 22.48
C MET A 1 -34.63 21.03 22.11
N MET A 2 -35.76 20.56 21.58
CA MET A 2 -36.96 21.36 21.33
C MET A 2 -37.55 21.79 22.67
N LEU A 3 -37.71 23.10 22.89
CA LEU A 3 -38.55 23.63 23.95
C LEU A 3 -39.59 24.54 23.33
N ILE A 4 -40.75 23.94 23.04
CA ILE A 4 -42.02 24.64 22.85
C ILE A 4 -42.44 25.11 24.23
N GLN A 5 -42.48 26.42 24.47
CA GLN A 5 -43.17 26.98 25.64
C GLN A 5 -43.96 28.24 25.25
N LEU A 6 -45.27 28.01 25.18
CA LEU A 6 -46.42 28.81 25.61
C LEU A 6 -46.29 30.34 25.61
N PHE A 7 -47.21 30.94 24.84
CA PHE A 7 -47.62 32.34 24.86
C PHE A 7 -47.76 32.86 26.29
N VAL A 8 -46.94 33.84 26.69
CA VAL A 8 -47.08 34.52 27.98
C VAL A 8 -47.99 35.74 27.74
N PRO A 9 -49.24 35.74 28.23
CA PRO A 9 -50.11 36.89 28.09
C PRO A 9 -49.57 38.05 28.94
N ARG A 10 -49.79 39.27 28.43
CA ARG A 10 -49.41 40.55 29.01
C ARG A 10 -49.84 40.67 30.50
N PRO A 11 -48.93 40.71 31.50
CA PRO A 11 -49.28 41.10 32.85
C PRO A 11 -49.92 42.49 32.91
N SER A 12 -51.08 42.53 33.56
CA SER A 12 -51.91 43.72 33.83
C SER A 12 -51.21 44.77 34.70
N SER A 13 -50.04 44.47 35.27
CA SER A 13 -49.27 45.35 36.16
C SER A 13 -48.29 46.28 35.45
N HIS A 14 -48.06 46.13 34.14
CA HIS A 14 -47.08 46.92 33.40
C HIS A 14 -47.76 47.95 32.47
N SER A 15 -47.27 49.19 32.50
CA SER A 15 -47.73 50.25 31.58
C SER A 15 -47.41 49.89 30.11
N ASP A 16 -48.15 50.46 29.14
CA ASP A 16 -47.86 50.28 27.70
C ASP A 16 -46.39 50.63 27.36
N ALA A 17 -45.83 51.62 28.04
CA ALA A 17 -44.45 52.05 27.85
C ALA A 17 -43.43 51.03 28.38
N ASP A 18 -43.75 50.31 29.47
CA ASP A 18 -42.91 49.24 30.00
C ASP A 18 -43.01 47.98 29.13
N TRP A 19 -44.21 47.68 28.61
CA TRP A 19 -44.44 46.58 27.66
C TRP A 19 -43.71 46.78 26.33
N ALA A 20 -43.69 48.00 25.81
CA ALA A 20 -42.98 48.34 24.57
C ALA A 20 -41.45 48.23 24.68
N ARG A 21 -40.87 48.24 25.89
CA ARG A 21 -39.42 48.03 26.10
C ARG A 21 -38.98 46.57 25.93
N PHE A 22 -39.92 45.62 26.01
CA PHE A 22 -39.63 44.20 25.85
C PHE A 22 -39.68 43.73 24.39
N PHE A 23 -40.16 44.57 23.48
CA PHE A 23 -40.08 44.31 22.05
C PHE A 23 -38.75 44.88 21.51
N PRO A 24 -38.02 44.12 20.67
CA PRO A 24 -36.80 44.61 20.04
C PRO A 24 -37.09 45.93 19.32
N LYS A 25 -36.28 46.96 19.53
CA LYS A 25 -36.40 48.15 18.68
C LYS A 25 -35.84 47.80 17.31
N ARG A 26 -36.42 48.36 16.25
CA ARG A 26 -35.97 48.17 14.86
C ARG A 26 -34.46 48.34 14.65
N ASN A 27 -33.79 49.18 15.47
CA ASN A 27 -32.35 49.39 15.42
C ASN A 27 -31.53 48.23 16.04
N ASP A 28 -32.09 47.55 17.05
CA ASP A 28 -31.46 46.41 17.73
C ASP A 28 -31.53 45.15 16.86
N GLN A 29 -32.61 44.99 16.10
CA GLN A 29 -32.75 43.91 15.12
C GLN A 29 -31.75 44.08 13.97
N TYR A 30 -31.56 45.32 13.49
CA TYR A 30 -30.59 45.62 12.44
C TYR A 30 -29.15 45.27 12.86
N ASP A 31 -28.73 45.68 14.06
CA ASP A 31 -27.40 45.35 14.59
C ASP A 31 -27.21 43.83 14.77
N THR A 32 -28.22 43.14 15.30
CA THR A 32 -28.20 41.68 15.47
C THR A 32 -28.07 40.96 14.13
N ASN A 33 -28.82 41.41 13.11
CA ASN A 33 -28.77 40.84 11.77
C ASN A 33 -27.40 41.06 11.10
N ASN A 34 -26.78 42.23 11.27
CA ASN A 34 -25.43 42.48 10.77
C ASN A 34 -24.42 41.51 11.42
N ARG A 35 -24.46 41.35 12.75
CA ARG A 35 -23.57 40.43 13.47
C ARG A 35 -23.78 38.96 13.09
N LEU A 36 -25.03 38.56 12.84
CA LEU A 36 -25.36 37.23 12.33
C LEU A 36 -24.85 37.04 10.91
N ALA A 37 -25.00 38.03 10.03
CA ALA A 37 -24.47 37.97 8.67
C ALA A 37 -22.94 37.78 8.66
N ASP A 38 -22.22 38.55 9.48
CA ASP A 38 -20.76 38.43 9.64
C ASP A 38 -20.37 37.04 10.17
N ARG A 39 -21.09 36.52 11.17
CA ARG A 39 -20.83 35.18 11.73
C ARG A 39 -21.10 34.08 10.70
N ILE A 40 -22.22 34.13 9.97
CA ILE A 40 -22.55 33.20 8.89
C ILE A 40 -21.42 33.19 7.85
N TRP A 41 -20.95 34.38 7.46
CA TRP A 41 -19.84 34.50 6.52
C TRP A 41 -18.57 33.84 7.06
N ASN A 42 -18.18 34.13 8.31
CA ASN A 42 -16.97 33.56 8.91
C ASN A 42 -17.04 32.04 9.05
N VAL A 43 -18.16 31.49 9.53
CA VAL A 43 -18.37 30.04 9.67
C VAL A 43 -18.31 29.36 8.30
N ARG A 44 -18.92 29.98 7.27
CA ARG A 44 -18.85 29.50 5.89
C ARG A 44 -17.41 29.44 5.37
N GLN A 45 -16.62 30.50 5.59
CA GLN A 45 -15.21 30.53 5.19
C GLN A 45 -14.40 29.40 5.86
N TRP A 46 -14.60 29.19 7.16
CA TRP A 46 -13.94 28.08 7.88
C TRP A 46 -14.32 26.72 7.33
N ARG A 47 -15.62 26.48 7.13
CA ARG A 47 -16.12 25.24 6.53
C ARG A 47 -15.50 25.01 5.15
N ASP A 48 -15.51 26.01 4.28
CA ASP A 48 -14.97 25.89 2.92
C ASP A 48 -13.47 25.58 2.93
N GLN A 49 -12.69 26.19 3.84
CA GLN A 49 -11.27 25.88 4.03
C GLN A 49 -11.05 24.44 4.54
N LEU A 50 -11.84 24.00 5.51
CA LEU A 50 -11.79 22.63 6.04
C LEU A 50 -12.16 21.61 4.97
N SER A 51 -13.23 21.84 4.20
CA SER A 51 -13.64 20.97 3.10
C SER A 51 -12.58 20.86 2.01
N LEU A 52 -11.93 21.97 1.65
CA LEU A 52 -10.83 21.97 0.69
C LEU A 52 -9.64 21.14 1.19
N GLN A 53 -9.21 21.32 2.43
CA GLN A 53 -8.10 20.53 2.99
C GLN A 53 -8.47 19.06 3.18
N LEU A 54 -9.73 18.76 3.56
CA LEU A 54 -10.22 17.39 3.63
C LEU A 54 -10.12 16.68 2.28
N GLY A 55 -10.45 17.36 1.18
CA GLY A 55 -10.26 16.84 -0.18
C GLY A 55 -8.80 16.45 -0.45
N ARG A 56 -7.86 17.35 -0.16
CA ARG A 56 -6.41 17.09 -0.33
C ARG A 56 -5.90 15.95 0.55
N LEU A 57 -6.40 15.86 1.78
CA LEU A 57 -6.03 14.80 2.71
C LEU A 57 -6.53 13.44 2.21
N LYS A 58 -7.77 13.37 1.70
CA LYS A 58 -8.36 12.15 1.11
C LYS A 58 -7.63 11.72 -0.17
N GLU A 59 -7.28 12.65 -1.03
CA GLU A 59 -6.46 12.39 -2.22
C GLU A 59 -5.12 11.77 -1.82
N ARG A 60 -4.39 12.40 -0.89
CA ARG A 60 -3.11 11.87 -0.41
C ARG A 60 -3.25 10.50 0.26
N LEU A 61 -4.33 10.28 0.98
CA LEU A 61 -4.64 9.01 1.61
C LEU A 61 -4.90 7.91 0.56
N ALA A 62 -5.55 8.23 -0.56
CA ALA A 62 -5.71 7.32 -1.69
C ALA A 62 -4.35 6.98 -2.32
N ASP A 63 -3.51 7.99 -2.60
CA ASP A 63 -2.16 7.77 -3.13
C ASP A 63 -1.32 6.84 -2.24
N LEU A 64 -1.37 7.03 -0.92
CA LEU A 64 -0.64 6.19 0.03
C LEU A 64 -1.20 4.75 0.07
N LYS A 65 -2.52 4.57 -0.02
CA LYS A 65 -3.14 3.24 -0.14
C LYS A 65 -2.68 2.53 -1.41
N ASP A 66 -2.65 3.22 -2.53
CA ASP A 66 -2.21 2.66 -3.81
C ASP A 66 -0.73 2.29 -3.77
N ALA A 67 0.15 3.17 -3.28
CA ALA A 67 1.59 2.90 -3.15
C ALA A 67 1.86 1.69 -2.23
N LYS A 68 1.13 1.60 -1.11
CA LYS A 68 1.21 0.44 -0.20
C LYS A 68 0.76 -0.83 -0.91
N ARG A 69 -0.37 -0.82 -1.61
CA ARG A 69 -0.89 -1.99 -2.36
C ARG A 69 0.13 -2.47 -3.39
N VAL A 70 0.68 -1.57 -4.21
CA VAL A 70 1.70 -1.93 -5.22
C VAL A 70 2.92 -2.59 -4.57
N THR A 71 3.33 -2.12 -3.39
CA THR A 71 4.44 -2.70 -2.63
C THR A 71 4.09 -4.09 -2.05
N GLU A 72 2.85 -4.27 -1.58
CA GLU A 72 2.33 -5.57 -1.12
C GLU A 72 2.24 -6.59 -2.27
N ASP A 73 1.77 -6.17 -3.45
CA ASP A 73 1.73 -7.03 -4.64
C ASP A 73 3.14 -7.48 -5.05
N TYR A 74 4.14 -6.62 -4.92
CA TYR A 74 5.54 -6.99 -5.16
C TYR A 74 6.08 -7.94 -4.09
N MET A 75 5.64 -7.81 -2.82
CA MET A 75 6.01 -8.73 -1.75
C MET A 75 5.56 -10.17 -2.03
N VAL A 76 4.41 -10.36 -2.69
CA VAL A 76 3.95 -11.68 -3.13
C VAL A 76 4.95 -12.27 -4.13
N LYS A 77 5.41 -11.48 -5.10
CA LYS A 77 6.42 -11.93 -6.09
C LYS A 77 7.75 -12.33 -5.44
N ILE A 78 8.17 -11.61 -4.39
CA ILE A 78 9.36 -11.97 -3.60
C ILE A 78 9.16 -13.31 -2.90
N THR A 79 7.95 -13.58 -2.39
CA THR A 79 7.61 -14.86 -1.75
C THR A 79 7.64 -16.00 -2.75
N ASP A 80 7.10 -15.80 -3.96
CA ASP A 80 7.17 -16.78 -5.05
C ASP A 80 8.63 -17.05 -5.45
N ALA A 81 9.45 -15.99 -5.58
CA ALA A 81 10.88 -16.12 -5.88
C ALA A 81 11.64 -16.88 -4.79
N GLN A 82 11.30 -16.69 -3.51
CA GLN A 82 11.87 -17.46 -2.40
C GLN A 82 11.55 -18.95 -2.51
N GLN A 83 10.33 -19.30 -2.93
CA GLN A 83 9.95 -20.70 -3.16
C GLN A 83 10.79 -21.30 -4.30
N VAL A 84 10.87 -20.63 -5.45
CA VAL A 84 11.65 -21.10 -6.60
C VAL A 84 13.13 -21.25 -6.25
N ASN A 85 13.71 -20.29 -5.51
CA ASN A 85 15.09 -20.38 -5.04
C ASN A 85 15.30 -21.58 -4.10
N THR A 86 14.35 -21.83 -3.20
CA THR A 86 14.40 -22.99 -2.28
C THR A 86 14.34 -24.30 -3.05
N GLU A 87 13.42 -24.43 -4.01
CA GLU A 87 13.32 -25.61 -4.89
C GLU A 87 14.62 -25.81 -5.68
N SER A 88 15.19 -24.75 -6.24
CA SER A 88 16.45 -24.78 -6.98
C SER A 88 17.62 -25.29 -6.12
N LEU A 89 17.72 -24.81 -4.88
CA LEU A 89 18.72 -25.30 -3.93
C LEU A 89 18.51 -26.79 -3.59
N THR A 90 17.27 -27.27 -3.46
CA THR A 90 17.04 -28.70 -3.21
C THR A 90 17.48 -29.60 -4.38
N PHE A 91 17.37 -29.12 -5.63
CA PHE A 91 17.89 -29.84 -6.78
C PHE A 91 19.42 -29.91 -6.78
N VAL A 92 20.08 -28.80 -6.42
CA VAL A 92 21.54 -28.75 -6.30
C VAL A 92 22.03 -29.66 -5.16
N ASP A 93 21.37 -29.66 -4.01
CA ASP A 93 21.72 -30.52 -2.87
C ASP A 93 21.62 -32.02 -3.20
N ARG A 94 20.58 -32.43 -3.95
CA ARG A 94 20.44 -33.82 -4.43
C ARG A 94 21.61 -34.24 -5.32
N ARG A 95 22.11 -33.33 -6.16
CA ARG A 95 23.28 -33.59 -7.03
C ARG A 95 24.58 -33.71 -6.23
N LYS A 96 24.76 -32.89 -5.20
CA LYS A 96 25.96 -32.92 -4.34
C LYS A 96 26.15 -34.24 -3.59
N GLN A 97 25.07 -34.97 -3.32
CA GLN A 97 25.17 -36.35 -2.81
C GLN A 97 25.88 -37.30 -3.79
N THR A 98 25.95 -36.92 -5.08
CA THR A 98 26.58 -37.69 -6.16
C THR A 98 27.92 -37.06 -6.62
N GLU A 99 28.05 -35.74 -6.62
CA GLU A 99 29.23 -34.99 -7.09
C GLU A 99 29.94 -34.25 -5.93
N TYR A 100 31.24 -34.50 -5.69
CA TYR A 100 32.05 -33.77 -4.70
C TYR A 100 32.77 -32.55 -5.31
N ILE A 101 32.02 -31.63 -5.92
CA ILE A 101 32.56 -30.42 -6.58
C ILE A 101 31.84 -29.19 -6.05
N SER A 102 32.57 -28.10 -5.82
CA SER A 102 31.99 -26.80 -5.47
C SER A 102 31.22 -26.24 -6.67
N ASP A 103 29.89 -26.17 -6.58
CA ASP A 103 29.04 -25.67 -7.67
C ASP A 103 28.88 -24.14 -7.57
N PRO A 104 29.33 -23.34 -8.56
CA PRO A 104 29.12 -21.89 -8.55
C PRO A 104 27.63 -21.52 -8.49
N VAL A 105 26.74 -22.36 -9.04
CA VAL A 105 25.29 -22.14 -8.97
C VAL A 105 24.78 -22.24 -7.53
N GLU A 106 25.31 -23.17 -6.72
CA GLU A 106 24.95 -23.28 -5.29
C GLU A 106 25.27 -21.99 -4.53
N THR A 107 26.41 -21.37 -4.86
CA THR A 107 26.90 -20.17 -4.21
C THR A 107 26.03 -18.97 -4.57
N GLU A 108 25.76 -18.77 -5.85
CA GLU A 108 24.88 -17.69 -6.32
C GLU A 108 23.45 -17.82 -5.79
N LEU A 109 22.88 -19.04 -5.75
CA LEU A 109 21.55 -19.29 -5.19
C LEU A 109 21.46 -19.04 -3.68
N LYS A 110 22.50 -19.38 -2.91
CA LYS A 110 22.54 -19.08 -1.46
C LYS A 110 22.57 -17.58 -1.18
N GLU A 111 23.37 -16.84 -1.94
CA GLU A 111 23.39 -15.38 -1.87
C GLU A 111 22.06 -14.75 -2.32
N GLU A 112 21.38 -15.35 -3.31
CA GLU A 112 20.05 -14.91 -3.73
C GLU A 112 19.04 -15.11 -2.59
N GLN A 113 19.11 -16.24 -1.89
CA GLN A 113 18.26 -16.49 -0.72
C GLN A 113 18.45 -15.44 0.38
N THR A 114 19.69 -15.03 0.66
CA THR A 114 19.97 -13.98 1.65
C THR A 114 19.44 -12.63 1.18
N LEU A 115 19.64 -12.30 -0.10
CA LEU A 115 19.15 -11.05 -0.69
C LEU A 115 17.61 -10.96 -0.64
N LEU A 116 16.91 -12.03 -1.02
CA LEU A 116 15.45 -12.10 -0.97
C LEU A 116 14.91 -11.85 0.44
N LYS A 117 15.55 -12.43 1.46
CA LYS A 117 15.19 -12.21 2.88
C LYS A 117 15.41 -10.76 3.30
N GLU A 118 16.53 -10.15 2.92
CA GLU A 118 16.82 -8.73 3.20
C GLU A 118 15.78 -7.79 2.57
N ILE A 119 15.45 -8.02 1.29
CA ILE A 119 14.46 -7.23 0.55
C ILE A 119 13.09 -7.38 1.19
N GLN A 120 12.68 -8.61 1.50
CA GLN A 120 11.42 -8.89 2.17
C GLN A 120 11.30 -8.14 3.50
N GLN A 121 12.32 -8.20 4.37
CA GLN A 121 12.32 -7.49 5.65
C GLN A 121 12.23 -5.97 5.49
N THR A 122 12.96 -5.43 4.52
CA THR A 122 12.98 -3.99 4.22
C THR A 122 11.59 -3.52 3.77
N LEU A 123 11.02 -4.17 2.77
CA LEU A 123 9.69 -3.81 2.24
C LEU A 123 8.59 -4.04 3.29
N GLN A 124 8.70 -5.06 4.14
CA GLN A 124 7.71 -5.35 5.18
C GLN A 124 7.69 -4.25 6.26
N THR A 125 8.86 -3.74 6.63
CA THR A 125 8.99 -2.58 7.52
C THR A 125 8.32 -1.35 6.90
N GLN A 126 8.59 -1.06 5.63
CA GLN A 126 7.98 0.08 4.93
C GLN A 126 6.45 -0.04 4.80
N ILE A 127 5.93 -1.23 4.50
CA ILE A 127 4.48 -1.49 4.45
C ILE A 127 3.83 -1.25 5.82
N ARG A 128 4.50 -1.64 6.92
CA ARG A 128 4.00 -1.40 8.28
C ARG A 128 3.97 0.09 8.61
N GLU A 129 5.03 0.81 8.31
CA GLU A 129 5.09 2.27 8.47
C GLU A 129 3.97 2.96 7.68
N ALA A 130 3.72 2.51 6.45
CA ALA A 130 2.63 3.02 5.62
C ALA A 130 1.25 2.72 6.19
N PHE A 131 1.04 1.53 6.76
CA PHE A 131 -0.20 1.18 7.44
C PHE A 131 -0.46 2.06 8.67
N GLU A 132 0.55 2.26 9.52
CA GLU A 132 0.44 3.15 10.68
C GLU A 132 0.11 4.59 10.26
N LYS A 133 0.75 5.06 9.18
CA LYS A 133 0.50 6.39 8.64
C LYS A 133 -0.93 6.53 8.10
N LEU A 134 -1.45 5.50 7.43
CA LEU A 134 -2.84 5.49 6.96
C LEU A 134 -3.82 5.64 8.11
N ASN A 135 -3.63 4.92 9.22
CA ASN A 135 -4.50 5.02 10.39
C ASN A 135 -4.50 6.45 10.97
N GLN A 136 -3.34 7.08 11.07
CA GLN A 136 -3.23 8.47 11.55
C GLN A 136 -3.96 9.46 10.62
N MET A 137 -3.84 9.27 9.30
CA MET A 137 -4.52 10.11 8.32
C MET A 137 -6.03 9.87 8.32
N GLU A 138 -6.51 8.63 8.52
CA GLU A 138 -7.93 8.30 8.65
C GLU A 138 -8.56 8.93 9.89
N GLU A 139 -7.84 8.94 11.03
CA GLU A 139 -8.26 9.66 12.23
C GLU A 139 -8.43 11.16 11.94
N ALA A 140 -7.45 11.77 11.27
CA ALA A 140 -7.52 13.18 10.88
C ALA A 140 -8.72 13.43 9.95
N VAL A 141 -8.98 12.58 8.97
CA VAL A 141 -10.17 12.66 8.11
C VAL A 141 -11.46 12.66 8.95
N GLY A 142 -11.57 11.78 9.93
CA GLY A 142 -12.73 11.73 10.84
C GLY A 142 -12.93 13.04 11.62
N GLN A 143 -11.85 13.62 12.15
CA GLN A 143 -11.89 14.90 12.86
C GLN A 143 -12.35 16.06 11.98
N PHE A 144 -11.96 16.08 10.70
CA PHE A 144 -12.42 17.07 9.74
C PHE A 144 -13.91 16.92 9.41
N CYS A 145 -14.40 15.69 9.24
CA CYS A 145 -15.82 15.46 9.00
C CYS A 145 -16.68 16.02 10.14
N ILE A 146 -16.31 15.74 11.39
CA ILE A 146 -17.01 16.24 12.57
C ILE A 146 -16.99 17.78 12.61
N ASP A 147 -15.84 18.42 12.41
CA ASP A 147 -15.75 19.90 12.45
C ASP A 147 -16.58 20.54 11.32
N ILE A 148 -16.61 19.94 10.13
CA ILE A 148 -17.44 20.42 9.01
C ILE A 148 -18.93 20.29 9.35
N GLU A 149 -19.35 19.13 9.89
CA GLU A 149 -20.73 18.91 10.32
C GLU A 149 -21.16 19.92 11.41
N ASP A 150 -20.31 20.17 12.40
CA ASP A 150 -20.54 21.18 13.44
C ASP A 150 -20.67 22.59 12.85
N LYS A 151 -19.85 22.94 11.85
CA LYS A 151 -19.90 24.24 11.15
C LYS A 151 -21.18 24.36 10.31
N ASP A 152 -21.60 23.32 9.62
CA ASP A 152 -22.86 23.31 8.85
C ASP A 152 -24.08 23.44 9.76
N GLU A 153 -24.11 22.73 10.89
CA GLU A 153 -25.19 22.85 11.88
C GLU A 153 -25.24 24.26 12.50
N ALA A 154 -24.09 24.81 12.90
CA ALA A 154 -24.01 26.16 13.43
C ALA A 154 -24.48 27.21 12.40
N MET A 155 -24.05 27.07 11.15
CA MET A 155 -24.46 27.95 10.07
C MET A 155 -25.97 27.85 9.80
N ARG A 156 -26.55 26.64 9.83
CA ARG A 156 -28.01 26.45 9.70
C ARG A 156 -28.76 27.20 10.78
N ILE A 157 -28.36 27.01 12.05
CA ILE A 157 -28.98 27.71 13.19
C ILE A 157 -28.88 29.23 12.99
N ASP A 158 -27.72 29.75 12.58
CA ASP A 158 -27.51 31.18 12.41
C ASP A 158 -28.34 31.77 11.26
N VAL A 159 -28.47 31.03 10.15
CA VAL A 159 -29.33 31.41 9.01
C VAL A 159 -30.81 31.42 9.44
N ASP A 160 -31.24 30.41 10.19
CA ASP A 160 -32.61 30.37 10.73
C ASP A 160 -32.87 31.57 11.65
N GLN A 161 -31.91 31.92 12.53
CA GLN A 161 -32.03 33.10 13.40
C GLN A 161 -32.03 34.41 12.61
N TYR A 162 -31.19 34.54 11.58
CA TYR A 162 -31.13 35.72 10.72
C TYR A 162 -32.46 35.98 10.00
N ASN A 163 -33.17 34.91 9.62
CA ASN A 163 -34.46 35.00 8.93
C ASN A 163 -35.65 35.29 9.87
N LEU A 164 -35.47 35.22 11.19
CA LEU A 164 -36.51 35.58 12.15
C LEU A 164 -36.72 37.10 12.22
N ASN A 165 -37.98 37.51 12.25
CA ASN A 165 -38.35 38.90 12.47
C ASN A 165 -39.52 39.03 13.44
N GLU A 166 -39.86 40.27 13.80
CA GLU A 166 -40.94 40.59 14.75
C GLU A 166 -42.31 40.01 14.36
N ARG A 167 -42.51 39.65 13.09
CA ARG A 167 -43.76 39.06 12.56
C ARG A 167 -43.71 37.53 12.48
N SER A 168 -42.60 36.89 12.84
CA SER A 168 -42.45 35.44 12.82
C SER A 168 -43.28 34.79 13.93
N ALA A 169 -44.06 33.77 13.59
CA ALA A 169 -45.07 33.14 14.47
C ALA A 169 -44.53 32.45 15.74
N TYR A 170 -43.21 32.29 15.87
CA TYR A 170 -42.55 31.56 16.95
C TYR A 170 -41.55 32.41 17.75
N VAL A 171 -41.70 33.74 17.74
CA VAL A 171 -40.86 34.65 18.53
C VAL A 171 -41.54 34.92 19.87
N THR A 172 -41.03 34.30 20.93
CA THR A 172 -41.53 34.46 22.31
C THR A 172 -40.48 35.12 23.19
N TYR A 173 -40.92 35.94 24.16
CA TYR A 173 -40.04 36.50 25.18
C TYR A 173 -39.35 35.39 25.99
N LYS A 174 -38.01 35.40 25.99
CA LYS A 174 -37.21 34.46 26.78
C LYS A 174 -36.66 35.14 28.04
N PRO A 175 -37.15 34.81 29.25
CA PRO A 175 -36.51 35.25 30.48
C PRO A 175 -35.10 34.63 30.57
N PHE A 176 -34.14 35.39 31.10
CA PHE A 176 -32.72 35.00 31.23
C PHE A 176 -31.97 34.85 29.89
N VAL A 177 -32.02 35.87 29.03
CA VAL A 177 -31.31 35.92 27.73
C VAL A 177 -29.81 35.63 27.85
N ASN A 178 -29.18 35.94 28.99
CA ASN A 178 -27.75 35.70 29.23
C ASN A 178 -27.43 34.28 29.73
N ARG A 179 -28.43 33.40 29.89
CA ARG A 179 -28.22 32.02 30.35
C ARG A 179 -27.63 31.18 29.22
N LYS A 180 -26.33 30.93 29.33
CA LYS A 180 -25.56 30.09 28.40
C LYS A 180 -25.61 28.62 28.86
N PRO A 181 -25.97 27.65 28.00
CA PRO A 181 -25.88 26.22 28.33
C PRO A 181 -24.41 25.82 28.51
N ASN A 182 -24.06 25.05 29.54
CA ASN A 182 -22.67 24.62 29.80
C ASN A 182 -22.55 23.10 29.53
N PRO A 183 -21.48 22.60 28.88
CA PRO A 183 -20.26 23.31 28.45
C PRO A 183 -20.43 24.15 27.17
N GLN A 184 -19.63 25.22 27.05
CA GLN A 184 -19.48 26.00 25.81
C GLN A 184 -18.01 26.09 25.39
N VAL A 185 -17.81 26.11 24.09
CA VAL A 185 -16.53 26.48 23.48
C VAL A 185 -16.62 27.94 23.06
N ASP A 186 -15.63 28.75 23.43
CA ASP A 186 -15.55 30.13 22.97
C ASP A 186 -15.24 30.18 21.47
N LEU A 187 -15.73 31.21 20.77
CA LEU A 187 -15.56 31.33 19.33
C LEU A 187 -14.08 31.34 18.93
N GLN A 188 -13.24 32.07 19.68
CA GLN A 188 -11.81 32.13 19.40
C GLN A 188 -11.18 30.74 19.54
N THR A 189 -11.53 30.01 20.60
CA THR A 189 -11.06 28.63 20.80
C THR A 189 -11.52 27.71 19.67
N TRP A 190 -12.75 27.87 19.17
CA TRP A 190 -13.25 27.05 18.07
C TRP A 190 -12.48 27.32 16.75
N GLU A 191 -12.17 28.58 16.47
CA GLU A 191 -11.34 28.94 15.32
C GLU A 191 -9.91 28.41 15.45
N ASP A 192 -9.31 28.52 16.64
CA ASP A 192 -7.95 28.03 16.89
C ASP A 192 -7.86 26.51 16.75
N LEU A 193 -8.91 25.78 17.15
CA LEU A 193 -9.01 24.33 16.89
C LEU A 193 -9.09 24.04 15.39
N SER A 194 -9.88 24.78 14.62
CA SER A 194 -9.95 24.61 13.16
C SER A 194 -8.61 24.97 12.49
N ARG A 195 -7.91 26.04 12.92
CA ARG A 195 -6.55 26.38 12.45
C ARG A 195 -5.55 25.26 12.74
N SER A 196 -5.52 24.78 13.98
CA SER A 196 -4.65 23.69 14.40
C SER A 196 -4.87 22.42 13.58
N ARG A 197 -6.13 22.08 13.27
CA ARG A 197 -6.47 20.95 12.39
C ARG A 197 -5.95 21.13 10.97
N LEU A 198 -6.08 22.34 10.40
CA LEU A 198 -5.56 22.67 9.07
C LEU A 198 -4.04 22.49 9.02
N ASP A 199 -3.31 22.99 10.02
CA ASP A 199 -1.86 22.88 10.07
C ASP A 199 -1.41 21.43 10.28
N ARG A 200 -2.05 20.70 11.21
CA ARG A 200 -1.81 19.27 11.38
C ARG A 200 -2.05 18.50 10.09
N ALA A 201 -3.13 18.77 9.35
CA ALA A 201 -3.41 18.10 8.08
C ALA A 201 -2.32 18.34 7.03
N ARG A 202 -1.77 19.56 6.94
CA ARG A 202 -0.65 19.87 6.03
C ARG A 202 0.59 19.04 6.39
N GLU A 203 0.89 18.91 7.68
CA GLU A 203 1.99 18.07 8.17
C GLU A 203 1.75 16.58 7.93
N GLU A 204 0.51 16.10 8.12
CA GLU A 204 0.12 14.72 7.84
C GLU A 204 0.29 14.40 6.35
N ILE A 205 -0.12 15.31 5.45
CA ILE A 205 0.07 15.20 4.00
C ILE A 205 1.56 15.18 3.65
N ALA A 206 2.37 16.09 4.21
CA ALA A 206 3.81 16.14 3.96
C ALA A 206 4.51 14.84 4.39
N ARG A 207 4.19 14.32 5.58
CA ARG A 207 4.70 13.04 6.06
C ARG A 207 4.18 11.87 5.22
N GLY A 208 2.94 11.92 4.75
CA GLY A 208 2.39 10.94 3.81
C GLY A 208 3.18 10.89 2.50
N ASN A 209 3.57 12.05 1.95
CA ASN A 209 4.44 12.12 0.77
C ASN A 209 5.78 11.44 0.99
N GLU A 210 6.39 11.64 2.15
CA GLU A 210 7.67 11.02 2.48
C GLU A 210 7.56 9.49 2.49
N VAL A 211 6.49 8.95 3.09
CA VAL A 211 6.24 7.50 3.12
C VAL A 211 6.00 6.95 1.72
N ILE A 212 5.22 7.63 0.89
CA ILE A 212 5.01 7.24 -0.52
C ILE A 212 6.34 7.21 -1.28
N HIS A 213 7.15 8.25 -1.14
CA HIS A 213 8.45 8.31 -1.77
C HIS A 213 9.35 7.16 -1.32
N ARG A 214 9.37 6.85 -0.02
CA ARG A 214 10.14 5.75 0.56
C ARG A 214 9.69 4.39 0.02
N LEU A 215 8.39 4.15 -0.11
CA LEU A 215 7.84 2.93 -0.72
C LEU A 215 8.28 2.79 -2.18
N HIS A 216 8.12 3.84 -2.99
CA HIS A 216 8.53 3.82 -4.40
C HIS A 216 10.03 3.59 -4.56
N LEU A 217 10.85 4.26 -3.75
CA LEU A 217 12.30 4.09 -3.75
C LEU A 217 12.70 2.66 -3.34
N GLY A 218 12.11 2.15 -2.24
CA GLY A 218 12.36 0.79 -1.76
C GLY A 218 11.99 -0.26 -2.81
N LEU A 219 10.85 -0.09 -3.47
CA LEU A 219 10.41 -0.95 -4.55
C LEU A 219 11.37 -0.93 -5.74
N HIS A 220 11.77 0.26 -6.22
CA HIS A 220 12.72 0.38 -7.32
C HIS A 220 14.08 -0.24 -6.99
N GLN A 221 14.58 -0.03 -5.76
CA GLN A 221 15.81 -0.67 -5.28
C GLN A 221 15.67 -2.20 -5.22
N ALA A 222 14.54 -2.71 -4.75
CA ALA A 222 14.28 -4.14 -4.69
C ALA A 222 14.25 -4.78 -6.09
N VAL A 223 13.58 -4.13 -7.05
CA VAL A 223 13.54 -4.59 -8.45
C VAL A 223 14.94 -4.65 -9.05
N ASN A 224 15.73 -3.60 -8.89
CA ASN A 224 17.08 -3.55 -9.47
C ASN A 224 18.02 -4.57 -8.82
N ARG A 225 17.98 -4.70 -7.49
CA ARG A 225 18.81 -5.68 -6.76
C ARG A 225 18.45 -7.11 -7.16
N MET A 226 17.15 -7.42 -7.29
CA MET A 226 16.71 -8.74 -7.76
C MET A 226 17.08 -9.01 -9.21
N GLY A 227 16.90 -8.03 -10.10
CA GLY A 227 17.29 -8.15 -11.51
C GLY A 227 18.79 -8.45 -11.66
N ALA A 228 19.64 -7.67 -11.00
CA ALA A 228 21.09 -7.88 -11.02
C ALA A 228 21.51 -9.23 -10.39
N LYS A 229 20.74 -9.76 -9.43
CA LYS A 229 21.02 -11.08 -8.86
C LYS A 229 20.58 -12.21 -9.80
N ALA A 230 19.44 -12.06 -10.46
CA ALA A 230 18.95 -13.02 -11.44
C ALA A 230 19.94 -13.19 -12.61
N GLU A 231 20.52 -12.09 -13.12
CA GLU A 231 21.56 -12.14 -14.16
C GLU A 231 22.78 -12.96 -13.73
N ARG A 232 23.26 -12.76 -12.49
CA ARG A 232 24.41 -13.53 -11.96
C ARG A 232 24.11 -15.02 -11.80
N VAL A 233 22.92 -15.36 -11.33
CA VAL A 233 22.47 -16.76 -11.22
C VAL A 233 22.37 -17.37 -12.63
N GLU A 234 21.81 -16.64 -13.59
CA GLU A 234 21.71 -17.10 -14.99
C GLU A 234 23.08 -17.36 -15.61
N ASP A 235 24.05 -16.46 -15.42
CA ASP A 235 25.40 -16.63 -15.93
C ASP A 235 26.09 -17.87 -15.31
N ALA A 236 25.93 -18.08 -14.00
CA ALA A 236 26.46 -19.28 -13.33
C ALA A 236 25.83 -20.57 -13.89
N ILE A 237 24.51 -20.56 -14.14
CA ILE A 237 23.80 -21.69 -14.75
C ILE A 237 24.31 -21.93 -16.18
N ARG A 238 24.52 -20.87 -16.97
CA ARG A 238 25.02 -20.98 -18.36
C ARG A 238 26.41 -21.62 -18.42
N VAL A 239 27.31 -21.21 -17.52
CA VAL A 239 28.64 -21.83 -17.40
C VAL A 239 28.51 -23.30 -17.04
N ARG A 240 27.66 -23.64 -16.07
CA ARG A 240 27.44 -25.04 -15.68
C ARG A 240 26.85 -25.89 -16.79
N LEU A 241 25.89 -25.36 -17.55
CA LEU A 241 25.29 -26.07 -18.68
C LEU A 241 26.36 -26.43 -19.71
N HIS A 242 27.20 -25.45 -20.09
CA HIS A 242 28.30 -25.68 -21.01
C HIS A 242 29.27 -26.75 -20.50
N ASP A 243 29.62 -26.73 -19.21
CA ASP A 243 30.49 -27.76 -18.63
C ASP A 243 29.85 -29.16 -18.67
N THR A 244 28.54 -29.26 -18.43
CA THR A 244 27.81 -30.53 -18.52
C THR A 244 27.73 -31.04 -19.96
N GLU A 245 27.45 -30.18 -20.93
CA GLU A 245 27.41 -30.54 -22.35
C GLU A 245 28.78 -31.02 -22.84
N ARG A 246 29.85 -30.34 -22.41
CA ARG A 246 31.23 -30.76 -22.71
C ARG A 246 31.54 -32.14 -22.13
N ALA A 247 31.16 -32.39 -20.87
CA ALA A 247 31.37 -33.68 -20.22
C ALA A 247 30.59 -34.81 -20.93
N ILE A 248 29.34 -34.56 -21.34
CA ILE A 248 28.54 -35.50 -22.13
C ILE A 248 29.24 -35.81 -23.46
N GLY A 249 29.68 -34.79 -24.19
CA GLY A 249 30.36 -34.99 -25.48
C GLY A 249 31.64 -35.82 -25.35
N GLU A 250 32.41 -35.61 -24.28
CA GLU A 250 33.61 -36.40 -23.97
C GLU A 250 33.24 -37.87 -23.65
N LEU A 251 32.22 -38.10 -22.82
CA LEU A 251 31.77 -39.45 -22.49
C LEU A 251 31.23 -40.20 -23.72
N GLU A 252 30.49 -39.52 -24.60
CA GLU A 252 30.04 -40.09 -25.86
C GLU A 252 31.20 -40.44 -26.78
N PHE A 253 32.24 -39.60 -26.84
CA PHE A 253 33.46 -39.89 -27.59
C PHE A 253 34.17 -41.12 -27.04
N GLN A 254 34.35 -41.22 -25.72
CA GLN A 254 34.94 -42.38 -25.06
C GLN A 254 34.13 -43.65 -25.31
N HIS A 255 32.80 -43.59 -25.17
CA HIS A 255 31.91 -44.72 -25.45
C HIS A 255 32.05 -45.21 -26.89
N ARG A 256 32.08 -44.30 -27.88
CA ARG A 256 32.31 -44.65 -29.28
C ARG A 256 33.68 -45.31 -29.47
N ALA A 257 34.73 -44.76 -28.88
CA ALA A 257 36.09 -45.30 -28.99
C ALA A 257 36.22 -46.72 -28.41
N VAL A 258 35.66 -46.98 -27.22
CA VAL A 258 35.65 -48.31 -26.58
C VAL A 258 34.86 -49.31 -27.43
N SER A 259 33.67 -48.92 -27.94
CA SER A 259 32.87 -49.81 -28.80
C SER A 259 33.61 -50.25 -30.07
N VAL A 260 34.48 -49.40 -30.62
CA VAL A 260 35.31 -49.72 -31.79
C VAL A 260 36.48 -50.63 -31.41
N LEU A 261 37.09 -50.43 -30.23
CA LEU A 261 38.15 -51.27 -29.72
C LEU A 261 37.66 -52.68 -29.37
N ASP A 262 36.50 -52.81 -28.72
CA ASP A 262 35.86 -54.10 -28.44
C ASP A 262 35.55 -54.86 -29.74
N PHE A 263 35.13 -54.14 -30.79
CA PHE A 263 34.90 -54.73 -32.11
C PHE A 263 36.21 -55.21 -32.77
N HIS A 264 37.29 -54.44 -32.64
CA HIS A 264 38.59 -54.83 -33.16
C HIS A 264 39.17 -56.01 -32.38
N GLU A 265 39.04 -56.04 -31.05
CA GLU A 265 39.55 -57.12 -30.19
C GLU A 265 38.77 -58.43 -30.41
N PHE A 266 37.46 -58.33 -30.66
CA PHE A 266 36.61 -59.43 -31.14
C PHE A 266 37.05 -59.97 -32.52
N LEU A 267 37.36 -59.08 -33.47
CA LEU A 267 37.88 -59.47 -34.79
C LEU A 267 39.28 -60.11 -34.71
N SER A 268 40.18 -59.59 -33.88
CA SER A 268 41.50 -60.21 -33.70
C SER A 268 41.41 -61.56 -32.97
N SER A 269 40.47 -61.71 -32.02
CA SER A 269 40.23 -62.98 -31.34
C SER A 269 39.63 -64.03 -32.27
N THR A 270 38.80 -63.62 -33.23
CA THR A 270 38.26 -64.53 -34.26
C THR A 270 39.27 -64.88 -35.35
N GLU A 271 40.24 -64.00 -35.66
CA GLU A 271 41.34 -64.32 -36.58
C GLU A 271 42.39 -65.27 -35.96
N ILE A 272 42.61 -65.23 -34.64
CA ILE A 272 43.54 -66.14 -33.94
C ILE A 272 42.99 -67.59 -33.90
N TYR A 273 41.67 -67.78 -33.96
CA TYR A 273 41.03 -69.10 -34.16
C TYR A 273 40.82 -69.47 -35.64
N GLY A 274 41.53 -68.83 -36.58
CA GLY A 274 41.60 -69.19 -38.00
C GLY A 274 42.65 -70.24 -38.33
N GLY A 275 43.06 -71.08 -37.38
CA GLY A 275 44.03 -72.15 -37.57
C GLY A 275 43.40 -73.44 -38.11
N LYS A 276 43.28 -73.55 -39.44
CA LYS A 276 43.07 -74.79 -40.23
C LYS A 276 42.23 -75.91 -39.59
N ASP A 277 40.91 -75.85 -39.75
CA ASP A 277 40.07 -77.05 -39.66
C ASP A 277 39.65 -77.55 -41.04
N LYS A 278 40.19 -78.72 -41.38
CA LYS A 278 39.83 -79.56 -42.54
C LYS A 278 38.49 -80.26 -42.34
N PHE A 279 37.40 -79.59 -41.95
CA PHE A 279 36.07 -80.21 -42.00
C PHE A 279 35.02 -79.16 -42.34
N GLY A 280 34.32 -79.40 -43.45
CA GLY A 280 33.42 -78.43 -44.05
C GLY A 280 32.20 -78.13 -43.20
N TYR A 281 32.02 -76.85 -42.86
CA TYR A 281 30.70 -76.27 -42.64
C TYR A 281 30.66 -74.86 -43.25
N ARG A 282 29.49 -74.55 -43.83
CA ARG A 282 29.21 -73.36 -44.63
C ARG A 282 29.47 -72.06 -43.87
N LYS A 283 30.17 -71.12 -44.51
CA LYS A 283 30.08 -69.69 -44.18
C LYS A 283 28.62 -69.25 -44.35
N TYR A 284 27.91 -69.00 -43.25
CA TYR A 284 26.71 -68.18 -43.30
C TYR A 284 27.16 -66.72 -43.24
N PHE A 285 27.23 -66.13 -44.43
CA PHE A 285 27.19 -64.69 -44.61
C PHE A 285 25.79 -64.23 -44.16
N PHE A 286 25.69 -63.51 -43.06
CA PHE A 286 24.50 -62.71 -42.78
C PHE A 286 24.77 -61.29 -43.30
N PRO A 287 23.96 -60.77 -44.24
CA PRO A 287 24.09 -59.40 -44.69
C PRO A 287 23.61 -58.45 -43.59
N ILE A 288 24.41 -57.44 -43.29
CA ILE A 288 23.97 -56.28 -42.53
C ILE A 288 22.98 -55.53 -43.43
N SER A 289 21.71 -55.51 -43.05
CA SER A 289 20.72 -54.60 -43.61
C SER A 289 19.92 -53.96 -42.48
N GLY A 290 20.19 -52.67 -42.26
CA GLY A 290 19.28 -51.67 -41.69
C GLY A 290 19.03 -51.74 -40.18
N ILE A 291 19.55 -50.74 -39.46
CA ILE A 291 18.81 -49.64 -38.80
C ILE A 291 19.76 -48.44 -38.72
#